data_AF-A0A1Q9CEG1-F1
#
_entry.id   AF-A0A1Q9CEG1-F1
#
_cell.length_a   1.000
_cell.length_b   1.000
_cell.length_c   1.000
_cell.angle_alpha   90.00
_cell.angle_beta   90.00
_cell.angle_gamma   90.00
#
_symmetry.space_group_name_H-M   'P 1'
#
loop_
_entity.id
_entity.type
_entity.pdbx_description
1 polymer ?
#
loop_
_entity_poly.entity_id
_entity_poly.type
_entity_poly.pdbx_seq_one_letter_code
_entity_poly.pdbx_strand_id
1 'polypeptide(L)'
;MKISLGSVAPARSACEKLTEIMWMVCMKVNDVAFLKTACQQVVSSRRFLKWTYAYGFFATYAADQRKLFEFHQAQLEGTLERLSDILENTRWESYLLTEVLSCQPFYELRAHVISLTGVVHDFFSKLQDAMQQETLVLPTGAAATKRKLPV
;
A
#
# COMPACT_ATOMS: atom_id res chain seq x y z
N MET A 1 26.02 6.80 38.28
CA MET A 1 24.73 7.41 37.94
C MET A 1 23.78 6.26 37.58
N LYS A 2 22.86 5.90 38.47
CA LYS A 2 21.86 4.83 38.24
C LYS A 2 20.79 5.39 37.33
N ILE A 3 20.56 4.78 36.17
CA ILE A 3 19.39 5.06 35.35
C ILE A 3 18.47 3.87 35.53
N SER A 4 17.36 4.14 36.22
CA SER A 4 16.28 3.21 36.50
C SER A 4 15.70 2.64 35.19
N LEU A 5 15.80 1.32 35.02
CA LEU A 5 15.06 0.57 34.00
C LEU A 5 13.57 0.57 34.40
N GLY A 6 12.86 1.61 34.00
CA GLY A 6 11.41 1.69 34.10
C GLY A 6 10.74 0.71 33.14
N SER A 7 10.16 -0.35 33.72
CA SER A 7 8.96 -1.06 33.26
C SER A 7 8.80 -1.28 31.74
N VAL A 8 9.53 -2.27 31.20
CA VAL A 8 9.25 -2.90 29.88
C VAL A 8 8.27 -4.09 30.06
N ALA A 9 7.47 -4.10 31.13
CA ALA A 9 6.57 -5.20 31.47
C ALA A 9 5.14 -5.13 30.87
N PRO A 10 4.50 -3.97 30.60
CA PRO A 10 3.09 -3.97 30.20
C PRO A 10 2.87 -4.38 28.75
N ALA A 11 3.83 -4.11 27.85
CA ALA A 11 3.70 -4.40 26.42
C ALA A 11 3.74 -5.91 26.11
N ARG A 12 4.48 -6.69 26.92
CA ARG A 12 4.58 -8.15 26.75
C ARG A 12 3.28 -8.85 27.18
N SER A 13 2.66 -8.39 28.26
CA SER A 13 1.39 -8.91 28.77
C SER A 13 0.20 -8.62 27.84
N ALA A 14 0.20 -7.48 27.13
CA ALA A 14 -0.80 -7.20 26.10
C ALA A 14 -0.66 -8.12 24.88
N CYS A 15 0.57 -8.38 24.43
CA CYS A 15 0.86 -9.33 23.35
C CYS A 15 0.46 -10.78 23.70
N GLU A 16 0.67 -11.21 24.95
CA GLU A 16 0.29 -12.56 25.41
C GLU A 16 -1.24 -12.72 25.54
N LYS A 17 -1.94 -11.67 25.98
CA LYS A 17 -3.41 -11.63 26.00
C LYS A 17 -4.01 -11.63 24.59
N LEU A 18 -3.34 -11.02 23.61
CA LEU A 18 -3.73 -11.05 22.20
C LEU A 18 -3.60 -12.47 21.61
N THR A 19 -2.63 -13.26 22.07
CA THR A 19 -2.48 -14.66 21.64
C THR A 19 -3.54 -15.60 22.23
N GLU A 20 -4.03 -15.38 23.45
CA GLU A 20 -5.12 -16.19 24.04
C GLU A 20 -6.48 -15.90 23.39
N ILE A 21 -6.78 -14.64 23.07
CA ILE A 21 -7.99 -14.24 22.33
C ILE A 21 -7.96 -14.80 20.89
N MET A 22 -6.77 -15.02 20.32
CA MET A 22 -6.57 -15.59 18.99
C MET A 22 -7.18 -17.01 18.84
N TRP A 23 -7.24 -17.80 19.92
CA TRP A 23 -7.67 -19.20 19.87
C TRP A 23 -9.19 -19.40 19.86
N MET A 24 -9.99 -18.45 20.38
CA MET A 24 -11.45 -18.49 20.23
C MET A 24 -11.95 -18.00 18.86
N VAL A 25 -11.07 -17.40 18.07
CA VAL A 25 -11.40 -16.75 16.80
C VAL A 25 -10.93 -17.60 15.62
N CYS A 26 -11.26 -18.90 15.65
CA CYS A 26 -10.82 -19.91 14.67
C CYS A 26 -11.36 -19.70 13.23
N MET A 27 -11.87 -18.51 12.91
CA MET A 27 -12.24 -18.07 11.55
C MET A 27 -11.61 -16.73 11.12
N LYS A 28 -11.00 -15.89 12.00
CA LYS A 28 -10.64 -14.48 11.65
C LYS A 28 -9.15 -14.15 11.43
N VAL A 29 -8.19 -15.07 11.56
CA VAL A 29 -6.75 -14.72 11.35
C VAL A 29 -6.43 -14.41 9.88
N ASN A 30 -7.02 -15.15 8.93
CA ASN A 30 -6.88 -14.86 7.51
C ASN A 30 -7.65 -13.61 7.07
N ASP A 31 -8.74 -13.28 7.76
CA ASP A 31 -9.58 -12.14 7.42
C ASP A 31 -8.99 -10.79 7.82
N VAL A 32 -7.95 -10.73 8.65
CA VAL A 32 -7.21 -9.49 8.97
C VAL A 32 -5.86 -9.38 8.27
N ALA A 33 -5.43 -10.41 7.53
CA ALA A 33 -4.15 -10.42 6.83
C ALA A 33 -4.02 -9.27 5.81
N PHE A 34 -5.14 -8.87 5.19
CA PHE A 34 -5.16 -7.76 4.24
C PHE A 34 -4.77 -6.42 4.89
N LEU A 35 -5.12 -6.20 6.17
CA LEU A 35 -4.76 -4.98 6.90
C LEU A 35 -3.25 -4.90 7.11
N LYS A 36 -2.63 -6.03 7.46
CA LYS A 36 -1.18 -6.10 7.58
C LYS A 36 -0.49 -5.74 6.26
N THR A 37 -0.96 -6.30 5.14
CA THR A 37 -0.43 -6.00 3.81
C THR A 37 -0.62 -4.52 3.45
N ALA A 38 -1.81 -3.97 3.69
CA ALA A 38 -2.11 -2.55 3.44
C ALA A 38 -1.20 -1.62 4.26
N CYS A 39 -1.03 -1.88 5.56
CA CYS A 39 -0.13 -1.12 6.42
C CYS A 39 1.34 -1.21 5.95
N GLN A 40 1.80 -2.39 5.55
CA GLN A 40 3.14 -2.57 4.99
C GLN A 40 3.32 -1.80 3.68
N GLN A 41 2.31 -1.79 2.81
CA GLN A 41 2.33 -1.01 1.58
C GLN A 41 2.36 0.50 1.90
N VAL A 42 1.63 0.98 2.91
CA VAL A 42 1.66 2.38 3.32
C VAL A 42 3.06 2.80 3.79
N VAL A 43 3.65 2.05 4.71
CA VAL A 43 4.99 2.35 5.24
C VAL A 43 6.05 2.32 4.14
N SER A 44 5.99 1.31 3.27
CA SER A 44 6.93 1.17 2.15
C SER A 44 6.79 2.32 1.15
N SER A 45 5.55 2.67 0.78
CA SER A 45 5.27 3.74 -0.18
C SER A 45 5.65 5.12 0.36
N ARG A 46 5.36 5.42 1.64
CA ARG A 46 5.78 6.68 2.28
C ARG A 46 7.30 6.83 2.32
N ARG A 47 8.04 5.73 2.52
CA ARG A 47 9.50 5.75 2.45
C ARG A 47 9.99 5.94 1.01
N PHE A 48 9.40 5.24 0.06
CA PHE A 48 9.79 5.31 -1.34
C PHE A 48 9.55 6.70 -1.94
N LEU A 49 8.42 7.34 -1.64
CA LEU A 49 8.11 8.70 -2.09
C LEU A 49 9.19 9.72 -1.71
N LYS A 50 9.81 9.60 -0.53
CA LYS A 50 10.94 10.48 -0.15
C LYS A 50 12.10 10.39 -1.15
N TRP A 51 12.36 9.18 -1.65
CA TRP A 51 13.38 8.94 -2.64
C TRP A 51 12.94 9.35 -4.05
N THR A 52 11.66 9.24 -4.40
CA THR A 52 11.16 9.71 -5.70
C THR A 52 11.30 11.23 -5.83
N TYR A 53 11.11 11.99 -4.75
CA TYR A 53 11.35 13.44 -4.73
C TYR A 53 12.82 13.80 -4.94
N ALA A 54 13.73 13.14 -4.21
CA ALA A 54 15.16 13.36 -4.38
C ALA A 54 15.60 13.01 -5.81
N TYR A 55 15.13 11.86 -6.31
CA TYR A 55 15.45 11.40 -7.65
C TYR A 55 14.89 12.35 -8.73
N GLY A 56 13.62 12.74 -8.66
CA GLY A 56 13.00 13.65 -9.63
C GLY A 56 13.63 15.04 -9.68
N PHE A 57 14.29 15.49 -8.59
CA PHE A 57 15.05 16.74 -8.57
C PHE A 57 16.36 16.65 -9.37
N PHE A 58 17.07 15.52 -9.29
CA PHE A 58 18.38 15.34 -9.93
C PHE A 58 18.30 14.68 -11.31
N ALA A 59 17.21 13.98 -11.63
CA ALA A 59 17.06 13.27 -12.89
C ALA A 59 16.96 14.25 -14.07
N THR A 60 17.83 14.07 -15.06
CA THR A 60 17.75 14.76 -16.36
C THR A 60 16.84 14.00 -17.32
N TYR A 61 15.54 14.28 -17.24
CA TYR A 61 14.53 13.71 -18.13
C TYR A 61 14.16 14.64 -19.29
N ALA A 62 13.71 14.04 -20.39
CA ALA A 62 12.94 14.78 -21.40
C ALA A 62 11.65 15.32 -20.76
N ALA A 63 11.15 16.47 -21.24
CA ALA A 63 10.00 17.16 -20.63
C ALA A 63 8.77 16.26 -20.46
N ASP A 64 8.50 15.37 -21.43
CA ASP A 64 7.35 14.47 -21.38
C ASP A 64 7.55 13.30 -20.39
N GLN A 65 8.77 12.79 -20.27
CA GLN A 65 9.11 11.77 -19.26
C GLN A 65 8.97 12.34 -17.85
N ARG A 66 9.43 13.58 -17.65
CA ARG A 66 9.28 14.26 -16.36
C ARG A 66 7.80 14.42 -15.96
N LYS A 67 6.96 14.88 -16.89
CA LYS A 67 5.51 15.02 -16.64
C LYS A 67 4.87 13.67 -16.30
N LEU A 68 5.25 12.61 -17.00
CA LEU A 68 4.74 11.27 -16.74
C LEU A 68 5.20 10.73 -15.37
N PHE A 69 6.44 11.03 -14.97
CA PHE A 69 6.97 10.71 -13.63
C PHE A 69 6.16 11.42 -12.54
N GLU A 70 6.01 12.73 -12.66
CA GLU A 70 5.25 13.57 -11.73
C GLU A 70 3.77 13.14 -11.67
N PHE A 71 3.18 12.74 -12.80
CA PHE A 71 1.84 12.16 -12.84
C PHE A 71 1.75 10.88 -12.01
N HIS A 72 2.66 9.92 -12.21
CA HIS A 72 2.65 8.68 -11.43
C HIS A 72 2.92 8.92 -9.94
N GLN A 73 3.80 9.87 -9.61
CA GLN A 73 4.05 10.29 -8.23
C GLN A 73 2.78 10.85 -7.57
N ALA A 74 2.09 11.78 -8.24
CA ALA A 74 0.84 12.36 -7.75
C ALA A 74 -0.27 11.31 -7.58
N GLN A 75 -0.38 10.35 -8.51
CA GLN A 75 -1.33 9.25 -8.38
C GLN A 75 -0.99 8.33 -7.20
N LEU A 76 0.29 8.01 -7.00
CA LEU A 76 0.73 7.22 -5.83
C LEU A 76 0.38 7.94 -4.53
N GLU A 77 0.70 9.23 -4.41
CA GLU A 77 0.40 10.02 -3.21
C GLU A 77 -1.09 10.11 -2.91
N GLY A 78 -1.90 10.45 -3.90
CA GLY A 78 -3.35 10.59 -3.72
C GLY A 78 -4.03 9.27 -3.34
N THR A 79 -3.60 8.15 -3.95
CA THR A 79 -4.16 6.82 -3.63
C THR A 79 -3.65 6.28 -2.30
N LEU A 80 -2.39 6.55 -1.97
CA LEU A 80 -1.79 6.21 -0.68
C LEU A 80 -2.47 6.93 0.48
N GLU A 81 -2.80 8.21 0.32
CA GLU A 81 -3.46 8.98 1.37
C GLU A 81 -4.88 8.47 1.62
N ARG A 82 -5.63 8.12 0.57
CA ARG A 82 -6.93 7.44 0.71
C ARG A 82 -6.81 6.11 1.44
N LEU A 83 -5.75 5.34 1.18
CA LEU A 83 -5.53 4.07 1.87
C LEU A 83 -5.20 4.29 3.35
N SER A 84 -4.35 5.27 3.68
CA SER A 84 -4.02 5.65 5.06
C SER A 84 -5.27 6.09 5.82
N ASP A 85 -6.09 6.94 5.21
CA ASP A 85 -7.33 7.45 5.78
C ASP A 85 -8.30 6.32 6.15
N ILE A 86 -8.50 5.34 5.25
CA ILE A 86 -9.33 4.18 5.55
C ILE A 86 -8.74 3.37 6.72
N LEU A 87 -7.42 3.16 6.76
CA LEU A 87 -6.78 2.39 7.83
C LEU A 87 -6.88 3.09 9.19
N GLU A 88 -6.80 4.42 9.23
CA GLU A 88 -6.77 5.22 10.46
C GLU A 88 -8.16 5.57 10.98
N ASN A 89 -9.10 5.90 10.09
CA ASN A 89 -10.41 6.46 10.46
C ASN A 89 -11.55 5.43 10.44
N THR A 90 -11.31 4.21 9.99
CA THR A 90 -12.29 3.12 10.11
C THR A 90 -12.38 2.65 11.56
N ARG A 91 -13.61 2.50 12.07
CA ARG A 91 -13.88 1.89 13.38
C ARG A 91 -13.78 0.37 13.31
N TRP A 92 -12.57 -0.16 13.39
CA TRP A 92 -12.33 -1.60 13.28
C TRP A 92 -12.97 -2.40 14.40
N GLU A 93 -13.17 -1.82 15.59
CA GLU A 93 -13.76 -2.51 16.74
C GLU A 93 -15.19 -2.97 16.45
N SER A 94 -15.97 -2.20 15.69
CA SER A 94 -17.34 -2.59 15.34
C SER A 94 -17.41 -3.83 14.46
N TYR A 95 -16.37 -4.10 13.66
CA TYR A 95 -16.27 -5.29 12.82
C TYR A 95 -15.68 -6.50 13.56
N LEU A 96 -14.86 -6.26 14.59
CA LEU A 96 -14.16 -7.32 15.32
C LEU A 96 -14.97 -7.90 16.49
N LEU A 97 -15.78 -7.07 17.16
CA LEU A 97 -16.46 -7.39 18.43
C LEU A 97 -17.94 -7.78 18.30
N THR A 98 -18.58 -7.58 17.15
CA THR A 98 -20.03 -7.78 17.03
C THR A 98 -20.35 -9.18 16.53
N GLU A 99 -21.05 -9.99 17.35
CA GLU A 99 -21.61 -11.31 16.96
C GLU A 99 -22.80 -11.19 15.99
N VAL A 100 -23.25 -9.96 15.68
CA VAL A 100 -24.59 -9.67 15.15
C VAL A 100 -24.58 -8.84 13.84
N LEU A 101 -23.46 -8.29 13.39
CA LEU A 101 -23.42 -7.56 12.11
C LEU A 101 -23.37 -8.55 10.94
N SER A 102 -24.16 -8.30 9.90
CA SER A 102 -24.06 -9.06 8.66
C SER A 102 -22.61 -9.00 8.17
N CYS A 103 -22.05 -10.11 7.72
CA CYS A 103 -20.64 -10.14 7.29
C CYS A 103 -20.39 -9.29 6.02
N GLN A 104 -21.46 -8.87 5.34
CA GLN A 104 -21.39 -8.22 4.04
C GLN A 104 -20.64 -6.88 4.04
N PRO A 105 -20.92 -5.91 4.95
CA PRO A 105 -20.20 -4.63 4.96
C PRO A 105 -18.71 -4.80 5.28
N PHE A 106 -18.34 -5.83 6.06
CA PHE A 106 -16.94 -6.16 6.31
C PHE A 106 -16.26 -6.68 5.04
N TYR A 107 -16.89 -7.61 4.33
CA TYR A 107 -16.31 -8.16 3.10
C TYR A 107 -16.23 -7.12 1.97
N GLU A 108 -17.17 -6.18 1.90
CA GLU A 108 -17.12 -5.03 0.99
C GLU A 108 -15.94 -4.10 1.31
N LEU A 109 -15.77 -3.75 2.59
CA LEU A 109 -14.63 -2.95 3.05
C LEU A 109 -13.29 -3.68 2.79
N ARG A 110 -13.23 -4.99 3.08
CA ARG A 110 -12.06 -5.83 2.80
C ARG A 110 -11.70 -5.80 1.31
N ALA A 111 -12.69 -6.02 0.44
CA ALA A 111 -12.49 -5.97 -1.00
C ALA A 111 -12.00 -4.60 -1.47
N HIS A 112 -12.56 -3.53 -0.90
CA HIS A 112 -12.15 -2.16 -1.18
C HIS A 112 -10.68 -1.90 -0.78
N VAL A 113 -10.28 -2.27 0.43
CA VAL A 113 -8.90 -2.08 0.91
C VAL A 113 -7.91 -2.91 0.08
N ILE A 114 -8.25 -4.15 -0.27
CA ILE A 114 -7.40 -5.00 -1.14
C ILE A 114 -7.22 -4.36 -2.51
N SER A 115 -8.31 -3.91 -3.13
CA SER A 115 -8.27 -3.26 -4.44
C SER A 115 -7.42 -1.99 -4.40
N LEU A 116 -7.64 -1.11 -3.41
CA LEU A 116 -6.89 0.12 -3.27
C LEU A 116 -5.41 -0.12 -2.99
N THR A 117 -5.08 -1.12 -2.16
CA THR A 117 -3.70 -1.55 -1.91
C THR A 117 -3.02 -2.01 -3.21
N GLY A 118 -3.74 -2.73 -4.07
CA GLY A 118 -3.28 -3.11 -5.40
C GLY A 118 -2.96 -1.91 -6.29
N VAL A 119 -3.87 -0.92 -6.33
CA VAL A 119 -3.65 0.32 -7.11
C VAL A 119 -2.42 1.10 -6.62
N VAL A 120 -2.24 1.22 -5.30
CA VAL A 120 -1.05 1.84 -4.69
C VAL A 120 0.22 1.08 -5.10
N HIS A 121 0.18 -0.25 -5.07
CA HIS A 121 1.28 -1.09 -5.51
C HIS A 121 1.61 -0.90 -7.01
N ASP A 122 0.61 -0.80 -7.87
CA ASP A 122 0.84 -0.59 -9.31
C ASP A 122 1.56 0.73 -9.62
N PHE A 123 1.17 1.82 -8.96
CA PHE A 123 1.88 3.10 -9.12
C PHE A 123 3.28 3.09 -8.51
N PHE A 124 3.44 2.43 -7.36
CA PHE A 124 4.74 2.20 -6.75
C PHE A 124 5.69 1.49 -7.73
N SER A 125 5.25 0.37 -8.31
CA SER A 125 6.05 -0.44 -9.22
C SER A 125 6.41 0.32 -10.50
N LYS A 126 5.48 1.07 -11.07
CA LYS A 126 5.75 1.92 -12.25
C LYS A 126 6.83 2.98 -11.98
N LEU A 127 6.80 3.60 -10.81
CA LEU A 127 7.83 4.56 -10.41
C LEU A 127 9.16 3.87 -10.09
N GLN A 128 9.13 2.67 -9.51
CA GLN A 128 10.33 1.88 -9.29
C GLN A 128 11.02 1.53 -10.61
N ASP A 129 10.25 1.07 -11.60
CA ASP A 129 10.76 0.76 -12.93
C ASP A 129 11.36 2.00 -13.61
N ALA A 130 10.68 3.15 -13.49
CA ALA A 130 11.15 4.44 -14.00
C ALA A 130 12.52 4.84 -13.45
N MET A 131 12.71 4.63 -12.13
CA MET A 131 13.96 4.95 -11.44
C MET A 131 15.08 3.96 -11.77
N GLN A 132 14.76 2.68 -12.01
CA GLN A 132 15.75 1.65 -12.34
C GLN A 132 16.23 1.72 -13.80
N GLN A 133 15.33 2.05 -14.73
CA GLN A 133 15.63 2.07 -16.16
C GLN A 133 16.11 3.45 -16.65
N GLU A 134 16.14 4.46 -15.78
CA GLU A 134 16.36 5.88 -16.13
C GLU A 134 15.46 6.36 -17.29
N THR A 135 14.35 5.67 -17.54
CA THR A 135 13.45 5.90 -18.66
C THR A 135 12.09 5.30 -18.31
N LEU A 136 11.04 6.12 -18.40
CA LEU A 136 9.66 5.67 -18.34
C LEU A 136 9.29 5.03 -19.67
N VAL A 137 9.19 3.70 -19.71
CA VAL A 137 8.64 3.01 -20.86
C VAL A 137 7.12 3.22 -20.85
N LEU A 138 6.61 3.99 -21.82
CA LEU A 138 5.16 4.03 -22.08
C LEU A 138 4.66 2.60 -22.32
N PRO A 139 3.47 2.21 -21.83
CA PRO A 139 2.93 0.89 -22.12
C PRO A 139 2.87 0.72 -23.64
N THR A 140 3.75 -0.13 -24.18
CA THR A 140 3.80 -0.52 -25.58
C THR A 140 2.63 -1.44 -25.87
N GLY A 141 1.45 -0.85 -25.99
CA GLY A 141 0.21 -1.51 -26.34
C GLY A 141 -0.34 -1.01 -27.67
N ALA A 142 0.35 -1.29 -28.78
CA ALA A 142 -0.26 -1.35 -30.11
C ALA A 142 0.68 -2.08 -31.08
N ALA A 143 0.48 -3.38 -31.22
CA ALA A 143 0.97 -4.13 -32.37
C ALA A 143 0.30 -3.56 -33.64
N ALA A 144 0.94 -2.57 -34.26
CA ALA A 144 0.52 -2.01 -35.53
C ALA A 144 0.90 -2.97 -36.67
N THR A 145 -0.11 -3.67 -37.17
CA THR A 145 -0.35 -4.11 -38.55
C THR A 145 0.88 -4.31 -39.44
N LYS A 146 1.14 -5.58 -39.78
CA LYS A 146 2.04 -5.96 -40.88
C LYS A 146 1.61 -5.27 -42.18
N ARG A 147 2.31 -4.22 -42.60
CA ARG A 147 2.29 -3.77 -44.00
C ARG A 147 3.14 -4.75 -44.80
N LYS A 148 2.49 -5.61 -45.59
CA LYS A 148 3.13 -6.33 -46.71
C LYS A 148 3.59 -5.26 -47.71
N LEU A 149 4.89 -5.23 -48.01
CA LEU A 149 5.39 -4.51 -49.18
C LEU A 149 4.97 -5.27 -50.45
N PRO A 150 4.54 -4.58 -51.52
CA PRO A 150 4.41 -5.19 -52.83
C PRO A 150 5.82 -5.42 -53.43
N VAL A 151 6.00 -6.60 -54.03
CA VAL A 151 7.01 -6.83 -55.07
C VAL A 151 6.33 -6.55 -56.40
#